data_AF-A0A4R4ZG14-F1
#
_entry.id   AF-A0A4R4ZG14-F1
#
_cell.length_a   1.000
_cell.length_b   1.000
_cell.length_c   1.000
_cell.angle_alpha   90.00
_cell.angle_beta   90.00
_cell.angle_gamma   90.00
#
_symmetry.space_group_name_H-M   'P 1'
#
loop_
_entity.id
_entity.type
_entity.pdbx_description
1 polymer ?
#
loop_
_entity_poly.entity_id
_entity_poly.type
_entity_poly.pdbx_seq_one_letter_code
_entity_poly.pdbx_strand_id
1 'polypeptide(L)'
;MQWIATERVSGLVPAPGSLAFVQDLLNSTSDGRPPPRHVHPDLLLDLTAAQEWLTAAGESLGEARGVDLAVPSLSEEDLPALREIREELRRLVSGPADADEVFRPTRLAAVAVTIETRPGPRFVTAPTGEAGAGSPPRC
;
A
#
# COMPACT_ATOMS: atom_id res chain seq x y z
N MET A 1 7.78 -14.76 -5.52
CA MET A 1 7.60 -13.48 -4.81
C MET A 1 8.64 -12.46 -5.22
N GLN A 2 8.22 -11.43 -5.95
CA GLN A 2 9.00 -10.23 -6.26
C GLN A 2 8.21 -9.01 -5.78
N TRP A 3 8.74 -8.31 -4.79
CA TRP A 3 8.18 -7.06 -4.27
C TRP A 3 9.02 -5.90 -4.77
N ILE A 4 8.82 -5.50 -6.04
CA ILE A 4 9.78 -4.66 -6.76
C ILE A 4 10.02 -3.30 -6.08
N ALA A 5 9.02 -2.76 -5.39
CA ALA A 5 9.12 -1.46 -4.74
C ALA A 5 9.81 -1.55 -3.37
N THR A 6 9.66 -2.68 -2.68
CA THR A 6 10.26 -2.97 -1.38
C THR A 6 11.69 -3.47 -1.52
N GLU A 7 11.95 -4.37 -2.46
CA GLU A 7 13.26 -5.00 -2.67
C GLU A 7 14.32 -4.03 -3.19
N ARG A 8 13.91 -2.96 -3.88
CA ARG A 8 14.83 -1.87 -4.27
C ARG A 8 15.34 -1.04 -3.08
N VAL A 9 14.67 -1.12 -1.92
CA VAL A 9 15.07 -0.42 -0.70
C VAL A 9 16.08 -1.28 0.06
N SER A 10 17.35 -0.89 0.02
CA SER A 10 18.42 -1.67 0.65
C SER A 10 18.19 -1.89 2.15
N GLY A 11 18.22 -3.15 2.56
CA GLY A 11 18.06 -3.58 3.95
C GLY A 11 16.62 -3.68 4.43
N LEU A 12 15.62 -3.45 3.56
CA LEU A 12 14.23 -3.63 3.90
C LEU A 12 13.80 -5.08 3.62
N VAL A 13 13.12 -5.69 4.59
CA VAL A 13 12.56 -7.04 4.45
C VAL A 13 11.07 -6.91 4.14
N PRO A 14 10.54 -7.66 3.15
CA PRO A 14 9.10 -7.72 2.91
C PRO A 14 8.33 -8.20 4.14
N ALA A 15 7.19 -7.57 4.41
CA ALA A 15 6.28 -7.94 5.46
C ALA A 15 5.73 -9.36 5.21
N PRO A 16 5.31 -10.08 6.25
CA PRO A 16 4.80 -11.44 6.08
C PRO A 16 3.45 -11.46 5.35
N GLY A 17 3.27 -12.44 4.47
CA GLY A 17 2.01 -12.72 3.79
C GLY A 17 1.48 -11.55 2.96
N SER A 18 0.16 -11.32 3.00
CA SER A 18 -0.48 -10.27 2.20
C SER A 18 -0.16 -8.85 2.64
N LEU A 19 0.48 -8.64 3.80
CA LEU A 19 0.93 -7.31 4.21
C LEU A 19 2.12 -6.81 3.37
N ALA A 20 2.86 -7.71 2.72
CA ALA A 20 3.91 -7.35 1.78
C ALA A 20 3.37 -6.46 0.65
N PHE A 21 2.16 -6.71 0.17
CA PHE A 21 1.50 -5.90 -0.86
C PHE A 21 1.30 -4.45 -0.41
N VAL A 22 0.83 -4.24 0.82
CA VAL A 22 0.60 -2.90 1.37
C VAL A 22 1.93 -2.16 1.55
N GLN A 23 2.94 -2.85 2.08
CA GLN A 23 4.28 -2.29 2.18
C GLN A 23 4.85 -1.92 0.80
N ASP A 24 4.67 -2.78 -0.19
CA ASP A 24 5.15 -2.57 -1.55
C ASP A 24 4.46 -1.38 -2.23
N LEU A 25 3.15 -1.24 -2.05
CA LEU A 25 2.41 -0.06 -2.49
C LEU A 25 2.93 1.22 -1.84
N LEU A 26 3.20 1.21 -0.53
CA LEU A 26 3.75 2.38 0.18
C LEU A 26 5.17 2.75 -0.29
N ASN A 27 5.96 1.76 -0.70
CA ASN A 27 7.32 1.91 -1.19
C ASN A 27 7.40 2.24 -2.69
N SER A 28 6.27 2.29 -3.40
CA SER A 28 6.22 2.64 -4.83
C SER A 28 6.73 4.05 -5.12
N THR A 29 6.77 4.93 -4.12
CA THR A 29 7.47 6.23 -4.15
C THR A 29 8.46 6.37 -3.00
N SER A 30 9.35 7.34 -3.11
CA SER A 30 10.26 7.71 -2.03
C SER A 30 9.48 8.31 -0.86
N ASP A 31 9.97 8.13 0.37
CA ASP A 31 9.27 8.58 1.58
C ASP A 31 9.36 10.09 1.86
N GLY A 32 9.81 10.88 0.87
CA GLY A 32 9.98 12.33 0.97
C GLY A 32 11.08 12.76 1.95
N ARG A 33 11.87 11.82 2.51
CA ARG A 33 12.95 12.15 3.43
C ARG A 33 14.14 12.77 2.69
N PRO A 34 14.88 13.68 3.36
CA PRO A 34 16.02 14.32 2.73
C PRO A 34 17.11 13.29 2.37
N PRO A 35 17.80 13.48 1.23
CA PRO A 35 18.92 12.64 0.82
C PRO A 35 20.00 12.55 1.91
N PRO A 36 20.82 11.49 1.95
CA PRO A 36 21.12 10.54 0.86
C PRO A 36 20.26 9.26 0.86
N ARG A 37 19.22 9.19 1.69
CA ARG A 37 18.45 7.95 1.86
C ARG A 37 17.32 7.87 0.82
N HIS A 38 17.33 6.78 0.04
CA HIS A 38 16.16 6.22 -0.65
C HIS A 38 15.43 7.15 -1.65
N VAL A 39 16.16 7.71 -2.63
CA VAL A 39 15.54 8.37 -3.78
C VAL A 39 15.34 7.35 -4.91
N HIS A 40 14.11 6.89 -5.08
CA HIS A 40 13.68 6.04 -6.19
C HIS A 40 12.56 6.74 -7.00
N PRO A 41 12.48 6.49 -8.32
CA PRO A 41 11.37 7.00 -9.12
C PRO A 41 10.03 6.45 -8.60
N ASP A 42 9.00 7.28 -8.69
CA ASP A 42 7.63 6.88 -8.39
C ASP A 42 7.14 5.91 -9.47
N LEU A 43 6.91 4.65 -9.07
CA LEU A 43 6.44 3.59 -9.96
C LEU A 43 4.99 3.80 -10.40
N LEU A 44 4.22 4.64 -9.69
CA LEU A 44 2.84 4.96 -10.03
C LEU A 44 2.72 6.25 -10.86
N LEU A 45 3.84 6.81 -11.33
CA LEU A 45 3.84 8.03 -12.13
C LEU A 45 3.47 7.76 -13.59
N ASP A 46 4.02 6.68 -14.15
CA ASP A 46 3.84 6.24 -15.54
C ASP A 46 3.01 4.95 -15.60
N LEU A 47 2.19 4.80 -16.65
CA LEU A 47 1.30 3.65 -16.82
C LEU A 47 2.08 2.34 -16.97
N THR A 48 3.19 2.36 -17.72
CA THR A 48 3.99 1.15 -17.94
C THR A 48 4.60 0.66 -16.63
N ALA A 49 5.27 1.55 -15.91
CA ALA A 49 5.85 1.25 -14.60
C ALA A 49 4.78 0.81 -13.57
N ALA A 50 3.60 1.43 -13.59
CA ALA A 50 2.51 1.09 -12.69
C ALA A 50 1.92 -0.29 -13.01
N GLN A 51 1.78 -0.63 -14.29
CA GLN A 51 1.30 -1.96 -14.71
C GLN A 51 2.32 -3.05 -14.38
N GLU A 52 3.61 -2.81 -14.60
CA GLU A 52 4.68 -3.73 -14.22
C GLU A 52 4.67 -3.98 -12.71
N TRP A 53 4.57 -2.91 -11.91
CA TRP A 53 4.42 -3.01 -10.48
C TRP A 53 3.20 -3.83 -10.07
N LEU A 54 2.02 -3.52 -10.61
CA LEU A 54 0.78 -4.19 -10.25
C LEU A 54 0.79 -5.67 -10.62
N THR A 55 1.42 -6.01 -11.75
CA THR A 55 1.57 -7.41 -12.20
C THR A 55 2.42 -8.21 -11.23
N ALA A 56 3.63 -7.74 -10.91
CA ALA A 56 4.53 -8.42 -9.97
C ALA A 56 3.94 -8.51 -8.55
N ALA A 57 3.30 -7.42 -8.08
CA ALA A 57 2.67 -7.37 -6.78
C ALA A 57 1.43 -8.27 -6.71
N GLY A 58 0.64 -8.34 -7.78
CA GLY A 58 -0.55 -9.19 -7.89
C GLY A 58 -0.21 -10.68 -7.89
N GLU A 59 0.79 -11.09 -8.67
CA GLU A 59 1.31 -12.47 -8.66
C GLU A 59 1.80 -12.86 -7.25
N SER A 60 2.62 -12.01 -6.63
CA SER A 60 3.16 -12.26 -5.29
C SER A 60 2.06 -12.29 -4.21
N LEU A 61 0.99 -11.50 -4.36
CA LEU A 61 -0.17 -11.53 -3.48
C LEU A 61 -0.99 -12.81 -3.67
N GLY A 62 -1.13 -13.29 -4.91
CA GLY A 62 -1.79 -14.55 -5.23
C GLY A 62 -1.06 -15.73 -4.60
N GLU A 63 0.26 -15.79 -4.79
CA GLU A 63 1.13 -16.76 -4.11
C GLU A 63 0.96 -16.72 -2.58
N ALA A 64 1.00 -15.53 -1.98
CA ALA A 64 0.88 -15.36 -0.53
C ALA A 64 -0.50 -15.79 0.02
N ARG A 65 -1.56 -15.70 -0.80
CA ARG A 65 -2.92 -16.11 -0.43
C ARG A 65 -3.26 -17.55 -0.85
N GLY A 66 -2.41 -18.19 -1.65
CA GLY A 66 -2.69 -19.50 -2.24
C GLY A 66 -3.86 -19.47 -3.24
N VAL A 67 -4.09 -18.32 -3.89
CA VAL A 67 -5.15 -18.15 -4.89
C VAL A 67 -4.58 -17.57 -6.17
N ASP A 68 -5.14 -17.96 -7.31
CA ASP A 68 -4.82 -17.33 -8.57
C ASP A 68 -5.58 -16.00 -8.68
N LEU A 69 -4.85 -14.89 -8.78
CA LEU A 69 -5.42 -13.56 -8.90
C LEU A 69 -5.31 -13.08 -10.33
N ALA A 70 -6.45 -12.78 -10.96
CA ALA A 70 -6.47 -12.06 -12.22
C ALA A 70 -5.99 -10.63 -11.99
N VAL A 71 -4.76 -10.33 -12.42
CA VAL A 71 -4.21 -8.96 -12.37
C VAL A 71 -4.96 -8.11 -13.38
N PRO A 72 -5.57 -6.99 -12.97
CA PRO A 72 -6.27 -6.12 -13.89
C PRO A 72 -5.31 -5.31 -14.77
N SER A 73 -5.79 -4.92 -15.95
CA SER A 73 -5.13 -3.92 -16.78
C SER A 73 -5.45 -2.53 -16.26
N LEU A 74 -4.41 -1.72 -16.08
CA LEU A 74 -4.51 -0.31 -15.76
C LEU A 74 -4.67 0.54 -17.01
N SER A 75 -5.27 1.70 -16.82
CA SER A 75 -5.31 2.81 -17.76
C SER A 75 -4.77 4.08 -17.12
N GLU A 76 -4.48 5.12 -17.91
CA GLU A 76 -3.91 6.38 -17.38
C GLU A 76 -4.82 7.06 -16.34
N GLU A 77 -6.15 6.89 -16.47
CA GLU A 77 -7.14 7.42 -15.51
C GLU A 77 -7.06 6.77 -14.13
N ASP A 78 -6.37 5.63 -14.02
CA ASP A 78 -6.25 4.86 -12.78
C ASP A 78 -5.12 5.34 -11.88
N LEU A 79 -4.09 5.93 -12.48
CA LEU A 79 -2.88 6.32 -11.76
C LEU A 79 -3.14 7.36 -10.65
N PRO A 80 -4.00 8.40 -10.84
CA PRO A 80 -4.36 9.30 -9.75
C PRO A 80 -4.99 8.58 -8.56
N ALA A 81 -5.89 7.63 -8.82
CA ALA A 81 -6.58 6.88 -7.77
C ALA A 81 -5.62 5.95 -7.01
N LEU A 82 -4.71 5.27 -7.70
CA LEU A 82 -3.68 4.44 -7.06
C LEU A 82 -2.76 5.26 -6.14
N ARG A 83 -2.37 6.47 -6.58
CA ARG A 83 -1.59 7.38 -5.74
C ARG A 83 -2.40 7.87 -4.54
N GLU A 84 -3.68 8.15 -4.70
CA GLU A 84 -4.57 8.53 -3.59
C GLU A 84 -4.69 7.41 -2.54
N ILE A 85 -4.87 6.15 -2.97
CA ILE A 85 -4.89 4.98 -2.09
C ILE A 85 -3.57 4.88 -1.30
N ARG A 86 -2.43 5.05 -1.98
CA ARG A 86 -1.12 5.05 -1.32
C ARG A 86 -1.03 6.11 -0.24
N GLU A 87 -1.47 7.34 -0.51
CA GLU A 87 -1.42 8.43 0.46
C GLU A 87 -2.42 8.23 1.62
N GLU A 88 -3.58 7.63 1.37
CA GLU A 88 -4.53 7.25 2.42
C GLU A 88 -3.94 6.16 3.33
N LEU A 89 -3.38 5.10 2.76
CA LEU A 89 -2.69 4.06 3.53
C LEU A 89 -1.51 4.63 4.32
N ARG A 90 -0.77 5.57 3.73
CA ARG A 90 0.35 6.23 4.42
C ARG A 90 -0.13 6.98 5.66
N ARG A 91 -1.25 7.70 5.57
CA ARG A 91 -1.88 8.39 6.70
C ARG A 91 -2.36 7.40 7.76
N LEU A 92 -3.00 6.30 7.36
CA LEU A 92 -3.49 5.27 8.29
C LEU A 92 -2.35 4.59 9.06
N VAL A 93 -1.25 4.28 8.38
CA VAL A 93 -0.09 3.60 8.99
C VAL A 93 0.75 4.55 9.85
N SER A 94 0.87 5.82 9.46
CA SER A 94 1.67 6.81 10.19
C SER A 94 0.98 7.36 11.44
N GLY A 95 -0.34 7.20 11.56
CA GLY A 95 -1.15 7.80 12.63
C GLY A 95 -1.41 9.31 12.41
N PRO A 96 -2.31 9.94 13.18
CA PRO A 96 -2.51 11.38 13.12
C PRO A 96 -1.20 12.09 13.44
N ALA A 97 -0.79 12.99 12.55
CA ALA A 97 0.41 13.81 12.69
C ALA A 97 0.22 14.94 13.72
N ASP A 98 -0.47 14.68 14.84
CA ASP A 98 -0.53 15.61 15.95
C ASP A 98 0.59 15.30 16.94
N ALA A 99 1.30 16.38 17.27
CA ALA A 99 2.59 16.44 17.91
C ALA A 99 2.77 15.59 19.18
N ASP A 100 4.00 15.09 19.34
CA ASP A 100 4.66 14.81 20.63
C ASP A 100 4.25 13.58 21.46
N GLU A 101 3.40 12.68 20.95
CA GLU A 101 3.15 11.40 21.63
C GLU A 101 4.06 10.27 21.13
N VAL A 102 4.72 9.62 22.11
CA VAL A 102 5.44 8.34 21.99
C VAL A 102 4.74 7.45 20.95
N PHE A 103 5.43 7.17 19.84
CA PHE A 103 4.96 6.32 18.74
C PHE A 103 4.30 5.05 19.27
N ARG A 104 2.98 5.08 19.40
CA ARG A 104 2.17 3.88 19.63
C ARG A 104 1.67 3.50 18.25
N PRO A 105 2.23 2.44 17.64
CA PRO A 105 1.75 2.03 16.32
C PRO A 105 0.25 1.77 16.42
N THR A 106 -0.53 2.50 15.62
CA THR A 106 -1.96 2.27 15.48
C THR A 106 -2.15 0.81 15.10
N ARG A 107 -2.70 0.00 16.02
CA ARG A 107 -3.03 -1.39 15.71
C ARG A 107 -4.29 -1.40 14.86
N LEU A 108 -4.10 -1.36 13.54
CA LEU A 108 -5.16 -1.69 12.61
C LEU A 108 -5.48 -3.18 12.79
N ALA A 109 -6.67 -3.48 13.31
CA ALA A 109 -7.14 -4.85 13.47
C ALA A 109 -7.39 -5.50 12.10
N ALA A 110 -7.96 -4.73 11.15
CA ALA A 110 -8.10 -5.10 9.75
C ALA A 110 -8.26 -3.84 8.88
N VAL A 111 -7.71 -3.86 7.67
CA VAL A 111 -8.03 -2.90 6.60
C VAL A 111 -8.31 -3.71 5.34
N ALA A 112 -9.52 -3.59 4.82
CA ALA A 112 -9.86 -4.12 3.51
C ALA A 112 -9.53 -3.07 2.45
N VAL A 113 -8.66 -3.42 1.51
CA VAL A 113 -8.41 -2.63 0.30
C VAL A 113 -8.96 -3.44 -0.87
N THR A 114 -10.00 -2.91 -1.52
CA THR A 114 -10.54 -3.47 -2.76
C THR A 114 -10.09 -2.58 -3.92
N ILE A 115 -9.38 -3.15 -4.88
CA ILE A 115 -9.00 -2.48 -6.12
C ILE A 115 -9.84 -3.10 -7.24
N GLU A 116 -10.87 -2.38 -7.68
CA GLU A 116 -11.64 -2.70 -8.88
C GLU A 116 -11.22 -1.74 -9.99
N THR A 117 -10.64 -2.27 -11.07
CA THR A 117 -10.49 -1.52 -12.32
C THR A 117 -11.77 -1.70 -13.13
N ARG A 118 -12.47 -0.62 -13.46
CA ARG A 118 -13.55 -0.65 -14.44
C ARG A 118 -13.08 0.05 -15.71
N PRO A 119 -13.60 -0.32 -16.89
CA PRO A 119 -13.51 0.55 -18.05
C PRO A 119 -14.27 1.85 -17.72
N GLY A 120 -13.58 2.98 -17.60
CA GLY A 120 -14.14 4.29 -17.30
C GLY A 120 -13.68 4.90 -15.95
N PRO A 121 -14.03 6.17 -15.68
CA PRO A 121 -13.21 7.09 -14.88
C PRO A 121 -13.37 6.95 -13.35
N ARG A 122 -13.62 5.75 -12.81
CA ARG A 122 -13.93 5.64 -11.37
C ARG A 122 -13.44 4.37 -10.70
N PHE A 123 -12.47 4.58 -9.80
CA PHE A 123 -12.12 3.66 -8.71
C PHE A 123 -13.09 3.88 -7.55
N VAL A 124 -13.61 2.80 -6.98
CA VAL A 124 -14.37 2.85 -5.73
C VAL A 124 -13.44 2.36 -4.62
N THR A 125 -12.97 3.30 -3.80
CA THR A 125 -12.29 2.98 -2.55
C THR A 125 -13.32 2.98 -1.43
N ALA A 126 -13.39 1.89 -0.68
CA ALA A 126 -14.13 1.82 0.57
C ALA A 126 -13.27 1.08 1.61
N PRO A 127 -12.25 1.74 2.20
CA PRO A 127 -11.55 1.18 3.33
C PRO A 127 -12.55 1.05 4.49
N THR A 128 -13.03 -0.16 4.73
CA THR A 128 -13.87 -0.44 5.91
C THR A 128 -12.95 -0.98 6.99
N GLY A 129 -12.56 -0.12 7.93
CA GLY A 129 -11.87 -0.52 9.14
C GLY A 129 -12.83 -0.47 10.31
N GLU A 130 -13.04 -1.59 10.99
CA GLU A 130 -13.56 -1.53 12.37
C GLU A 130 -12.40 -1.08 13.27
N ALA A 131 -12.48 0.15 13.76
CA ALA A 131 -11.71 0.55 14.92
C ALA A 131 -12.20 -0.32 16.09
N GLY A 132 -11.45 -1.37 16.43
CA GLY A 132 -11.73 -2.18 17.61
C GLY A 132 -11.80 -1.26 18.82
N ALA A 133 -13.01 -1.00 19.30
CA ALA A 133 -13.24 -0.18 20.47
C ALA A 133 -12.43 -0.78 21.61
N GLY A 134 -11.43 -0.03 22.09
CA GLY A 134 -10.66 -0.41 23.26
C GLY A 134 -11.62 -0.72 24.40
N SER A 135 -11.56 -1.96 24.90
CA SER A 135 -12.26 -2.31 26.13
C SER A 135 -11.85 -1.31 27.22
N PRO A 136 -12.81 -0.74 27.98
CA PRO A 136 -12.46 0.09 29.12
C PRO A 136 -11.70 -0.77 30.14
N PRO A 137 -10.73 -0.19 30.87
CA PRO A 137 -10.07 -0.89 31.97
C PRO A 137 -11.13 -1.29 33.00
N ARG A 138 -11.22 -2.60 33.29
CA ARG A 138 -11.98 -3.09 34.44
C ARG A 138 -11.03 -3.14 35.64
N CYS A 139 -11.40 -2.33 36.63
CA CYS A 139 -10.94 -2.26 38.03
C CYS A 139 -9.50 -1.76 38.27
#